data_AF-A0A968EBG9-F1
#
_entry.id   AF-A0A968EBG9-F1
#
_cell.length_a   1.000
_cell.length_b   1.000
_cell.length_c   1.000
_cell.angle_alpha   90.00
_cell.angle_beta   90.00
_cell.angle_gamma   90.00
#
_symmetry.space_group_name_H-M   'P 1'
#
loop_
_entity.id
_entity.type
_entity.pdbx_description
1 polymer ?
#
loop_
_entity_poly.entity_id
_entity_poly.type
_entity_poly.pdbx_seq_one_letter_code
_entity_poly.pdbx_strand_id
1 'polypeptide(L)'
;MKQVFKRPESLTDAPFRFCPGCGHSIAHRIIGQCIDELGIRERVIGIAPVGCAVFAYDYYNFDVLEVAHGRPPAAATGLKRSMPDNIVFSYQG
;
A
#
# COMPACT_ATOMS: atom_id res chain seq x y z
N MET A 1 20.47 6.33 -22.37
CA MET A 1 20.50 5.37 -21.24
C MET A 1 19.11 4.82 -21.00
N LYS A 2 18.96 3.51 -20.76
CA LYS A 2 17.68 2.92 -20.34
C LYS A 2 17.43 3.34 -18.88
N GLN A 3 16.27 3.91 -18.58
CA GLN A 3 15.90 4.23 -17.20
C GLN A 3 15.75 2.93 -16.41
N VAL A 4 16.64 2.70 -15.44
CA VAL A 4 16.62 1.50 -14.57
C VAL A 4 15.94 1.77 -13.22
N PHE A 5 15.68 3.03 -12.90
CA PHE A 5 15.06 3.44 -11.65
C PHE A 5 14.05 4.57 -11.90
N LYS A 6 12.82 4.38 -11.45
CA LYS A 6 11.73 5.36 -11.44
C LYS A 6 10.96 5.20 -10.14
N ARG A 7 10.42 6.31 -9.58
CA ARG A 7 9.41 6.23 -8.52
C ARG A 7 8.17 5.51 -9.09
N PRO A 8 7.57 4.55 -8.36
CA PRO A 8 6.33 3.91 -8.80
C PRO A 8 5.23 4.97 -8.96
N GLU A 9 4.42 4.83 -9.99
CA GLU A 9 3.22 5.66 -10.20
C GLU A 9 2.16 5.37 -9.14
N SER A 10 2.21 4.17 -8.56
CA SER A 10 1.44 3.79 -7.38
C SER A 10 1.87 4.46 -6.07
N LEU A 11 2.90 5.33 -6.07
CA LEU A 11 3.24 6.16 -4.91
C LEU A 11 2.96 7.64 -5.18
N THR A 12 2.43 8.34 -4.18
CA THR A 12 2.30 9.80 -4.16
C THR A 12 3.67 10.47 -4.03
N ASP A 13 3.75 11.80 -4.12
CA ASP A 13 4.99 12.54 -3.85
C ASP A 13 5.23 12.82 -2.35
N ALA A 14 4.37 12.30 -1.46
CA ALA A 14 4.50 12.51 -0.03
C ALA A 14 5.84 11.94 0.50
N PRO A 15 6.60 12.71 1.30
CA PRO A 15 7.78 12.19 1.95
C PRO A 15 7.41 11.15 3.00
N PHE A 16 8.15 10.05 3.05
CA PHE A 16 7.98 9.05 4.09
C PHE A 16 8.37 9.60 5.45
N ARG A 17 7.54 9.33 6.47
CA ARG A 17 7.78 9.76 7.86
C ARG A 17 8.51 8.70 8.69
N PHE A 18 9.14 7.74 8.03
CA PHE A 18 9.85 6.64 8.70
C PHE A 18 11.25 7.06 9.15
N CYS A 19 11.72 6.49 10.26
CA CYS A 19 13.08 6.72 10.76
C CYS A 19 14.15 6.31 9.71
N PRO A 20 15.32 6.96 9.71
CA PRO A 20 16.46 6.51 8.91
C PRO A 20 16.79 5.04 9.19
N GLY A 21 16.98 4.24 8.13
CA GLY A 21 17.24 2.80 8.23
C GLY A 21 15.98 1.92 8.40
N CYS A 22 14.79 2.51 8.53
CA CYS A 22 13.55 1.77 8.62
C CYS A 22 13.18 1.13 7.26
N GLY A 23 12.90 -0.18 7.26
CA GLY A 23 12.55 -0.93 6.04
C GLY A 23 11.17 -0.64 5.45
N HIS A 24 10.30 0.09 6.16
CA HIS A 24 8.94 0.39 5.70
C HIS A 24 8.94 1.17 4.37
N SER A 25 9.82 2.16 4.21
CA SER A 25 9.93 2.92 2.95
C SER A 25 10.27 2.03 1.75
N ILE A 26 11.14 1.03 1.96
CA ILE A 26 11.53 0.05 0.95
C ILE A 26 10.35 -0.88 0.66
N ALA A 27 9.67 -1.39 1.69
CA ALA A 27 8.50 -2.24 1.51
C ALA A 27 7.39 -1.54 0.73
N HIS A 28 7.06 -0.28 1.08
CA HIS A 28 6.07 0.51 0.36
C HIS A 28 6.45 0.70 -1.11
N ARG A 29 7.74 0.99 -1.37
CA ARG A 29 8.26 1.11 -2.73
C ARG A 29 8.10 -0.17 -3.53
N ILE A 30 8.50 -1.32 -2.97
CA ILE A 30 8.43 -2.62 -3.66
C ILE A 30 6.98 -2.98 -3.97
N ILE A 31 6.07 -2.81 -3.01
CA ILE A 31 4.63 -3.03 -3.23
C ILE A 31 4.12 -2.17 -4.38
N GLY A 32 4.47 -0.87 -4.39
CA GLY A 32 4.09 0.04 -5.49
C GLY A 32 4.64 -0.41 -6.85
N GLN A 33 5.89 -0.89 -6.91
CA GLN A 33 6.47 -1.44 -8.14
C GLN A 33 5.72 -2.66 -8.64
N CYS A 34 5.40 -3.61 -7.76
CA CYS A 34 4.65 -4.79 -8.13
C CYS A 34 3.25 -4.44 -8.66
N ILE A 35 2.58 -3.45 -8.06
CA ILE A 35 1.26 -2.99 -8.50
C ILE A 35 1.33 -2.38 -9.91
N ASP A 36 2.35 -1.55 -10.18
CA ASP A 36 2.58 -0.95 -11.49
C ASP A 36 2.91 -2.00 -12.55
N GLU A 37 3.82 -2.94 -12.24
CA GLU A 37 4.24 -4.02 -13.14
C GLU A 37 3.08 -4.96 -13.51
N LEU A 38 2.17 -5.19 -12.56
CA LEU A 38 0.96 -5.98 -12.79
C LEU A 38 -0.15 -5.20 -13.50
N GLY A 39 -0.04 -3.86 -13.62
CA GLY A 39 -1.05 -3.02 -14.25
C GLY A 39 -2.40 -3.02 -13.51
N ILE A 40 -2.38 -3.15 -12.18
CA ILE A 40 -3.59 -3.37 -11.36
C ILE A 40 -4.00 -2.18 -10.50
N ARG A 41 -3.28 -1.05 -10.55
CA ARG A 41 -3.45 0.10 -9.66
C ARG A 41 -4.92 0.53 -9.46
N GLU A 42 -5.69 0.66 -10.54
CA GLU A 42 -7.10 1.11 -10.51
C GLU A 42 -8.06 0.12 -9.82
N ARG A 43 -7.61 -1.09 -9.48
CA ARG A 43 -8.42 -2.13 -8.83
C ARG A 43 -7.88 -2.50 -7.46
N VAL A 44 -6.77 -1.93 -7.02
CA VAL A 44 -6.15 -2.25 -5.74
C VAL A 44 -6.76 -1.42 -4.63
N ILE A 45 -7.08 -2.07 -3.51
CA ILE A 45 -7.39 -1.41 -2.25
C ILE A 45 -6.43 -1.93 -1.18
N GLY A 46 -5.63 -1.03 -0.61
CA GLY A 46 -4.72 -1.34 0.49
C GLY A 46 -5.41 -1.23 1.84
N ILE A 47 -4.88 -1.92 2.85
CA ILE A 47 -5.32 -1.76 4.23
C ILE A 47 -4.11 -1.40 5.09
N ALA A 48 -4.19 -0.24 5.73
CA ALA A 48 -3.18 0.29 6.62
C ALA A 48 -3.40 -0.22 8.06
N PRO A 49 -2.36 -0.77 8.72
CA PRO A 49 -2.46 -1.21 10.11
C PRO A 49 -2.26 -0.02 11.06
N VAL A 50 -2.71 -0.15 12.31
CA VAL A 50 -2.28 0.78 13.38
C VAL A 50 -0.81 0.50 13.74
N GLY A 51 0.04 1.53 13.63
CA GLY A 51 1.48 1.46 13.92
C GLY A 51 2.27 2.45 13.05
N CYS A 52 3.59 2.30 12.97
CA CYS A 52 4.43 3.17 12.12
C CYS A 52 3.94 3.23 10.67
N ALA A 53 3.43 2.12 10.14
CA ALA A 53 2.96 1.98 8.76
C ALA A 53 1.54 2.49 8.49
N VAL A 54 0.85 3.03 9.50
CA VAL A 54 -0.53 3.52 9.36
C VAL A 54 -0.67 4.56 8.25
N PHE A 55 0.39 5.34 8.02
CA PHE A 55 0.44 6.39 7.01
C PHE A 55 0.44 5.90 5.56
N ALA A 56 0.24 4.61 5.30
CA ALA A 56 0.18 4.04 3.96
C ALA A 56 -0.83 4.77 3.04
N TYR A 57 -1.92 5.29 3.60
CA TYR A 57 -2.92 6.07 2.86
C TYR A 57 -2.42 7.42 2.35
N ASP A 58 -1.36 7.99 2.94
CA ASP A 58 -0.72 9.21 2.42
C ASP A 58 0.27 8.89 1.30
N TYR A 59 0.76 7.64 1.25
CA TYR A 59 1.90 7.25 0.42
C TYR A 59 1.49 6.58 -0.88
N TYR A 60 0.39 5.83 -0.88
CA TYR A 60 -0.08 5.13 -2.07
C TYR A 60 -1.01 6.01 -2.90
N ASN A 61 -0.85 5.92 -4.23
CA ASN A 61 -1.68 6.60 -5.21
C ASN A 61 -2.80 5.68 -5.73
N PHE A 62 -3.52 5.09 -4.78
CA PHE A 62 -4.71 4.26 -4.92
C PHE A 62 -5.42 4.19 -3.56
N ASP A 63 -6.61 3.61 -3.50
CA ASP A 63 -7.41 3.59 -2.28
C ASP A 63 -6.76 2.78 -1.15
N VAL A 64 -6.70 3.37 0.05
CA VAL A 64 -6.20 2.70 1.25
C VAL A 64 -7.12 2.97 2.43
N LEU A 65 -7.50 1.90 3.14
CA LEU A 65 -8.35 1.99 4.33
C LEU A 65 -7.51 1.81 5.61
N GLU A 66 -7.59 2.77 6.53
CA GLU A 66 -7.14 2.56 7.91
C GLU A 66 -8.20 1.78 8.69
N VAL A 67 -7.74 0.84 9.52
CA VAL A 67 -8.61 -0.02 10.33
C VAL A 67 -8.10 -0.15 11.75
N ALA A 68 -9.01 -0.52 12.66
CA ALA A 68 -8.68 -0.72 14.06
C ALA A 68 -7.52 -1.73 14.27
N HIS A 69 -6.74 -1.50 15.32
CA HIS A 69 -5.58 -2.32 15.64
C HIS A 69 -5.94 -3.81 15.76
N GLY A 70 -5.14 -4.68 15.12
CA GLY A 70 -5.37 -6.13 15.09
C GLY A 70 -6.58 -6.59 14.26
N ARG A 71 -7.25 -5.70 13.53
CA ARG A 71 -8.40 -6.01 12.65
C ARG A 71 -8.17 -6.00 11.13
N PRO A 72 -6.98 -5.77 10.55
CA PRO A 72 -6.92 -5.70 9.10
C PRO A 72 -7.30 -6.98 8.34
N PRO A 73 -7.03 -8.22 8.80
CA PRO A 73 -7.52 -9.42 8.10
C PRO A 73 -9.06 -9.52 8.09
N ALA A 74 -9.71 -9.07 9.16
CA ALA A 74 -11.17 -9.05 9.24
C ALA A 74 -11.75 -8.01 8.26
N ALA A 75 -11.18 -6.80 8.21
CA ALA A 75 -11.58 -5.78 7.26
C ALA A 75 -11.31 -6.20 5.80
N ALA A 76 -10.15 -6.81 5.53
CA ALA A 76 -9.79 -7.34 4.21
C ALA A 76 -10.80 -8.38 3.72
N THR A 77 -11.21 -9.28 4.62
CA THR A 77 -12.21 -10.31 4.32
C THR A 77 -13.55 -9.68 3.97
N GLY A 78 -14.01 -8.71 4.75
CA GLY A 78 -15.25 -7.97 4.47
C GLY A 78 -15.19 -7.25 3.12
N LEU A 79 -14.11 -6.51 2.88
CA LEU A 79 -13.92 -5.74 1.65
C LEU A 79 -13.88 -6.66 0.42
N LYS A 80 -13.13 -7.76 0.48
CA LYS A 80 -13.05 -8.72 -0.63
C LYS A 80 -14.39 -9.40 -0.93
N ARG A 81 -15.25 -9.61 0.08
CA ARG A 81 -16.60 -10.16 -0.10
C ARG A 81 -17.57 -9.14 -0.70
N SER A 82 -17.45 -7.87 -0.31
CA SER A 82 -18.32 -6.79 -0.80
C SER A 82 -17.91 -6.26 -2.17
N MET A 83 -16.62 -6.32 -2.52
CA MET A 83 -16.04 -5.82 -3.76
C MET A 83 -15.18 -6.92 -4.41
N PRO A 84 -15.79 -7.96 -4.99
CA PRO A 84 -15.09 -9.17 -5.44
C PRO A 84 -14.11 -8.94 -6.59
N ASP A 85 -14.30 -7.90 -7.41
CA ASP A 85 -13.44 -7.60 -8.56
C ASP A 85 -12.18 -6.82 -8.20
N ASN A 86 -12.14 -6.23 -6.99
CA ASN A 86 -10.99 -5.51 -6.48
C ASN A 86 -9.94 -6.45 -5.89
N ILE A 87 -8.68 -6.03 -5.97
CA ILE A 87 -7.53 -6.70 -5.38
C ILE A 87 -7.29 -6.06 -4.03
N VAL A 88 -7.54 -6.81 -2.97
CA VAL A 88 -7.37 -6.33 -1.60
C VAL A 88 -6.07 -6.90 -1.05
N PHE A 89 -5.20 -6.05 -0.52
CA PHE A 89 -4.04 -6.48 0.25
C PHE A 89 -4.01 -5.77 1.61
N SER A 90 -3.41 -6.43 2.58
CA SER A 90 -3.21 -5.88 3.91
C SER A 90 -1.73 -5.83 4.23
N TYR A 91 -1.25 -4.65 4.64
CA TYR A 91 0.07 -4.49 5.23
C TYR A 91 -0.06 -4.69 6.75
N GLN A 92 0.85 -5.48 7.33
CA GLN A 92 0.88 -5.79 8.77
C GLN A 92 2.25 -5.44 9.32
N GLY A 93 2.25 -4.87 10.54
CA GLY A 93 3.46 -4.67 11.34
C GLY A 93 3.75 -5.87 12.23
#